data_AF-A0AAN9GHY7-F1
#
_entry.id   AF-A0AAN9GHY7-F1
#
_cell.length_a   1.000
_cell.length_b   1.000
_cell.length_c   1.000
_cell.angle_alpha   90.00
_cell.angle_beta   90.00
_cell.angle_gamma   90.00
#
_symmetry.space_group_name_H-M   'P 1'
#
loop_
_entity.id
_entity.type
_entity.pdbx_description
1 polymer ?
#
loop_
_entity_poly.entity_id
_entity_poly.type
_entity_poly.pdbx_seq_one_letter_code
_entity_poly.pdbx_strand_id
1 'polypeptide(L)'
;MASTVGSEGKEKGKEGGENEVTFAAPDCPVEKVTVYPDRAEVCRRVEASLVAGLNQVVIKNLPDMVDSDSIRVEGKGAATITEVVFHTESVPKGESDVSARERELEAEKEFLHKQKKELESELSVLKKQWDLLDGFAQTASKGAGGKEGEGVGGIQLDEGFFKGLKDFLHLYSAEGNSLETKQLELQRRLALVDDKVKANAENFNKFRQDRDTDNEIKKCIIVVDCKEPSKVSLMVSYVTLSASWKPSYDIRMFTAEDNLKITYYGQIRQSTGEDWTDAKLYLSTAMPSIGGEVPELFTAELRLRKPRSSSARGTKSSRSSKKYQAALEEEEPYMMYCAFMEDSSPSSPPPPPPPPRPVSQATAAVRNNLCLCFAALLLTLVSSAGVMSLTSQCGL
;
A
#
# COMPACT_ATOMS: atom_id res chain seq x y z
N MET A 1 -15.05 66.44 -22.53
CA MET A 1 -13.63 66.05 -22.48
C MET A 1 -13.59 64.79 -21.62
N ALA A 2 -13.64 63.62 -22.24
CA ALA A 2 -12.47 62.77 -22.58
C ALA A 2 -12.02 61.99 -21.33
N SER A 3 -11.71 60.70 -21.30
CA SER A 3 -11.69 59.54 -22.22
C SER A 3 -11.33 58.35 -21.32
N THR A 4 -11.97 57.19 -21.45
CA THR A 4 -11.41 55.89 -21.93
C THR A 4 -10.05 55.44 -21.37
N VAL A 5 -9.99 54.17 -20.94
CA VAL A 5 -8.95 53.11 -21.10
C VAL A 5 -9.22 52.07 -19.98
N GLY A 6 -9.50 50.78 -20.17
CA GLY A 6 -9.34 49.89 -21.33
C GLY A 6 -8.06 49.05 -21.22
N SER A 7 -8.09 47.87 -20.59
CA SER A 7 -7.05 46.84 -20.76
C SER A 7 -7.62 45.47 -20.34
N GLU A 8 -8.28 44.76 -21.25
CA GLU A 8 -7.68 43.77 -22.18
C GLU A 8 -7.07 42.55 -21.46
N GLY A 9 -7.93 41.56 -21.20
CA GLY A 9 -7.50 40.17 -21.02
C GLY A 9 -7.04 39.62 -22.37
N LYS A 10 -5.81 39.14 -22.41
CA LYS A 10 -5.13 38.70 -23.62
C LYS A 10 -5.44 37.23 -23.88
N GLU A 11 -6.52 36.97 -24.62
CA GLU A 11 -6.71 35.76 -25.42
C GLU A 11 -5.62 35.68 -26.49
N LYS A 12 -4.85 34.59 -26.55
CA LYS A 12 -4.33 34.01 -27.81
C LYS A 12 -3.84 32.58 -27.60
N GLY A 13 -4.41 31.67 -28.40
CA GLY A 13 -3.92 30.32 -28.61
C GLY A 13 -4.91 29.45 -29.39
N LYS A 14 -5.06 29.72 -30.70
CA LYS A 14 -5.89 28.99 -31.68
C LYS A 14 -5.33 27.59 -31.93
N GLU A 15 -6.21 26.58 -31.83
CA GLU A 15 -6.45 25.49 -32.81
C GLU A 15 -7.50 24.50 -32.22
N GLY A 16 -8.71 24.44 -32.79
CA GLY A 16 -9.81 23.55 -32.38
C GLY A 16 -11.19 24.12 -32.74
N GLY A 17 -12.20 23.30 -33.03
CA GLY A 17 -13.43 23.66 -33.75
C GLY A 17 -14.23 24.86 -33.20
N GLU A 18 -15.02 25.51 -34.08
CA GLU A 18 -15.59 26.87 -33.93
C GLU A 18 -16.32 27.22 -32.60
N ASN A 19 -16.65 26.26 -31.72
CA ASN A 19 -17.26 26.51 -30.41
C ASN A 19 -16.80 25.48 -29.35
N GLU A 20 -15.53 25.53 -28.93
CA GLU A 20 -14.99 24.67 -27.86
C GLU A 20 -15.10 25.32 -26.47
N VAL A 21 -15.64 24.57 -25.49
CA VAL A 21 -15.73 24.95 -24.08
C VAL A 21 -14.97 23.91 -23.25
N THR A 22 -13.87 24.31 -22.62
CA THR A 22 -13.03 23.41 -21.80
C THR A 22 -13.31 23.59 -20.30
N PHE A 23 -13.41 22.47 -19.59
CA PHE A 23 -13.47 22.39 -18.14
C PHE A 23 -12.35 21.47 -17.62
N ALA A 24 -11.80 21.76 -16.44
CA ALA A 24 -11.00 20.78 -15.72
C ALA A 24 -11.91 19.93 -14.83
N ALA A 25 -11.69 18.61 -14.79
CA ALA A 25 -12.50 17.71 -13.99
C ALA A 25 -12.52 18.13 -12.50
N PRO A 26 -11.41 18.52 -11.85
CA PRO A 26 -11.43 18.99 -10.46
C PRO A 26 -12.36 20.16 -10.18
N ASP A 27 -12.56 21.05 -11.16
CA ASP A 27 -13.43 22.24 -11.02
C ASP A 27 -14.92 21.90 -11.18
N CYS A 28 -15.23 20.71 -11.70
CA CYS A 28 -16.59 20.26 -11.90
C CYS A 28 -17.10 19.51 -10.65
N PRO A 29 -18.14 20.00 -9.96
CA PRO A 29 -18.58 19.40 -8.71
C PRO A 29 -19.07 17.96 -8.89
N VAL A 30 -18.67 17.09 -7.95
CA VAL A 30 -19.14 15.71 -7.88
C VAL A 30 -20.49 15.69 -7.19
N GLU A 31 -21.55 15.33 -7.91
CA GLU A 31 -22.92 15.34 -7.37
C GLU A 31 -23.26 14.07 -6.59
N LYS A 32 -22.81 12.92 -7.11
CA LYS A 32 -23.12 11.60 -6.56
C LYS A 32 -21.96 10.65 -6.78
N VAL A 33 -21.67 9.84 -5.77
CA VAL A 33 -20.73 8.72 -5.86
C VAL A 33 -21.37 7.46 -5.33
N THR A 34 -21.36 6.39 -6.13
CA THR A 34 -21.77 5.05 -5.69
C THR A 34 -20.52 4.19 -5.54
N VAL A 35 -20.16 3.85 -4.31
CA VAL A 35 -18.99 3.01 -4.02
C VAL A 35 -19.45 1.55 -3.97
N TYR A 36 -18.73 0.70 -4.69
CA TYR A 36 -18.86 -0.76 -4.72
C TYR A 36 -17.65 -1.41 -4.01
N PRO A 37 -17.66 -2.73 -3.78
CA PRO A 37 -16.55 -3.39 -3.07
C PRO A 37 -15.20 -3.27 -3.77
N ASP A 38 -15.18 -3.09 -5.09
CA ASP A 38 -13.98 -3.10 -5.94
C ASP A 38 -13.77 -1.83 -6.79
N ARG A 39 -14.78 -0.96 -6.89
CA ARG A 39 -14.78 0.24 -7.73
C ARG A 39 -15.70 1.33 -7.20
N ALA A 40 -15.68 2.51 -7.79
CA ALA A 40 -16.71 3.53 -7.58
C ALA A 40 -17.24 4.07 -8.91
N GLU A 41 -18.52 4.37 -8.95
CA GLU A 41 -19.17 5.13 -10.02
C GLU A 41 -19.34 6.57 -9.56
N VAL A 42 -18.70 7.49 -10.27
CA VAL A 42 -18.66 8.92 -9.97
C VAL A 42 -19.53 9.65 -10.99
N CYS A 43 -20.38 10.54 -10.52
CA CYS A 43 -21.28 11.34 -11.32
C CYS A 43 -21.01 12.83 -11.07
N ARG A 44 -20.54 13.53 -12.11
CA ARG A 44 -20.21 14.95 -12.08
C ARG A 44 -21.25 15.77 -12.82
N ARG A 45 -21.46 16.99 -12.35
CA ARG A 45 -22.27 17.98 -13.05
C ARG A 45 -21.37 18.99 -13.75
N VAL A 46 -21.65 19.23 -15.03
CA VAL A 46 -20.99 20.24 -15.86
C VAL A 46 -22.06 21.18 -16.39
N GLU A 47 -21.90 22.47 -16.13
CA GLU A 47 -22.80 23.51 -16.64
C GLU A 47 -22.11 24.27 -17.75
N ALA A 48 -22.60 24.11 -18.98
CA ALA A 48 -22.01 24.73 -20.17
C ALA A 48 -23.00 25.74 -20.79
N SER A 49 -22.49 26.90 -21.19
CA SER A 49 -23.23 27.85 -22.01
C SER A 49 -22.85 27.63 -23.46
N LEU A 50 -23.80 27.18 -24.28
CA LEU A 50 -23.58 26.77 -25.66
C LEU A 50 -24.16 27.79 -26.63
N VAL A 51 -23.54 27.95 -27.79
CA VAL A 51 -24.07 28.77 -28.88
C VAL A 51 -24.89 27.92 -29.86
N ALA A 52 -25.59 28.55 -30.80
CA ALA A 52 -26.29 27.81 -31.85
C ALA A 52 -25.29 27.11 -32.79
N GLY A 53 -25.58 25.86 -33.14
CA GLY A 53 -24.76 24.96 -33.94
C GLY A 53 -24.05 23.89 -33.10
N LEU A 54 -22.98 23.34 -33.68
CA LEU A 54 -22.13 22.35 -33.04
C LEU A 54 -21.21 23.02 -32.02
N ASN A 55 -21.19 22.47 -30.82
CA ASN A 55 -20.32 22.86 -29.71
C ASN A 55 -19.55 21.63 -29.23
N GLN A 56 -18.34 21.85 -28.74
CA GLN A 56 -17.48 20.81 -28.18
C GLN A 56 -17.21 21.11 -26.72
N VAL A 57 -17.73 20.30 -25.81
CA VAL A 57 -17.48 20.40 -24.37
C VAL A 57 -16.36 19.42 -24.01
N VAL A 58 -15.22 19.93 -23.54
CA VAL A 58 -14.03 19.12 -23.23
C VAL A 58 -13.78 19.13 -21.73
N ILE A 59 -13.75 17.96 -21.11
CA ILE A 59 -13.42 17.79 -19.69
C ILE A 59 -12.02 17.18 -19.60
N LYS A 60 -11.04 17.95 -19.12
CA LYS A 60 -9.63 17.53 -18.98
C LYS A 60 -9.33 17.03 -17.57
N ASN A 61 -8.23 16.29 -17.41
CA ASN A 61 -7.73 15.79 -16.12
C ASN A 61 -8.71 14.84 -15.42
N LEU A 62 -9.33 13.92 -16.17
CA LEU A 62 -10.05 12.80 -15.57
C LEU A 62 -9.07 11.88 -14.81
N PRO A 63 -9.51 11.17 -13.76
CA PRO A 63 -8.64 10.30 -12.98
C PRO A 63 -7.94 9.23 -13.81
N ASP A 64 -6.74 8.84 -13.39
CA ASP A 64 -5.90 7.86 -14.08
C ASP A 64 -6.56 6.49 -14.20
N MET A 65 -7.29 6.06 -13.19
CA MET A 65 -7.93 4.74 -13.17
C MET A 65 -9.41 4.81 -13.58
N VAL A 66 -9.76 5.67 -14.53
CA VAL A 66 -11.08 5.70 -15.18
C VAL A 66 -11.17 4.60 -16.23
N ASP A 67 -12.30 3.88 -16.21
CA ASP A 67 -12.69 2.94 -17.26
C ASP A 67 -13.31 3.71 -18.45
N SER A 68 -12.63 3.69 -19.61
CA SER A 68 -13.05 4.43 -20.81
C SER A 68 -14.42 4.00 -21.32
N ASP A 69 -14.78 2.72 -21.16
CA ASP A 69 -16.01 2.15 -21.70
C ASP A 69 -17.21 2.40 -20.78
N SER A 70 -16.94 2.91 -19.58
CA SER A 70 -17.95 3.23 -18.57
C SER A 70 -18.54 4.64 -18.68
N ILE A 71 -17.96 5.50 -19.53
CA ILE A 71 -18.34 6.91 -19.61
C ILE A 71 -19.74 7.05 -20.21
N ARG A 72 -20.63 7.72 -19.47
CA ARG A 72 -22.00 8.00 -19.86
C ARG A 72 -22.31 9.47 -19.61
N VAL A 73 -22.98 10.10 -20.56
CA VAL A 73 -23.34 11.52 -20.46
C VAL A 73 -24.85 11.66 -20.62
N GLU A 74 -25.49 12.29 -19.64
CA GLU A 74 -26.90 12.66 -19.70
C GLU A 74 -27.01 14.19 -19.76
N GLY A 75 -27.79 14.73 -20.70
CA GLY A 75 -27.97 16.17 -20.85
C GLY A 75 -29.37 16.62 -20.45
N LYS A 76 -29.46 17.75 -19.73
CA LYS A 76 -30.69 18.50 -19.48
C LYS A 76 -30.56 19.89 -20.11
N GLY A 77 -31.41 20.18 -21.10
CA GLY A 77 -31.43 21.46 -21.82
C GLY A 77 -31.94 21.31 -23.25
N ALA A 78 -31.96 22.42 -23.99
CA ALA A 78 -32.38 22.46 -25.40
C ALA A 78 -31.21 22.11 -26.33
N ALA A 79 -30.63 20.92 -26.16
CA ALA A 79 -29.45 20.47 -26.86
C ALA A 79 -29.45 18.95 -27.07
N THR A 80 -28.83 18.49 -28.16
CA THR A 80 -28.70 17.06 -28.49
C THR A 80 -27.23 16.65 -28.40
N ILE A 81 -26.94 15.60 -27.64
CA ILE A 81 -25.60 15.02 -27.60
C ILE A 81 -25.42 14.17 -28.85
N THR A 82 -24.41 14.50 -29.65
CA THR A 82 -24.11 13.80 -30.90
C THR A 82 -23.05 12.72 -30.68
N GLU A 83 -22.00 13.05 -29.93
CA GLU A 83 -20.84 12.17 -29.76
C GLU A 83 -20.23 12.34 -28.36
N VAL A 84 -19.72 11.24 -27.80
CA VAL A 84 -18.93 11.22 -26.58
C VAL A 84 -17.66 10.41 -26.87
N VAL A 85 -16.51 11.05 -26.77
CA VAL A 85 -15.20 10.45 -27.06
C VAL A 85 -14.31 10.55 -25.84
N PHE A 86 -13.73 9.44 -25.45
CA PHE A 86 -12.64 9.42 -24.48
C PHE A 86 -11.30 9.46 -25.21
N HIS A 87 -10.41 10.36 -24.79
CA HIS A 87 -9.09 10.49 -25.39
C HIS A 87 -8.02 10.56 -24.29
N THR A 88 -6.94 9.82 -24.50
CA THR A 88 -5.74 9.89 -23.65
C THR A 88 -4.64 10.53 -24.47
N GLU A 89 -4.15 11.67 -24.02
CA GLU A 89 -3.09 12.43 -24.68
C GLU A 89 -1.82 12.32 -23.86
N SER A 90 -0.71 11.88 -24.48
CA SER A 90 0.58 11.92 -23.80
C SER A 90 1.15 13.33 -23.90
N VAL A 91 1.28 14.03 -22.78
CA VAL A 91 1.93 15.34 -22.71
C VAL A 91 3.38 15.13 -22.30
N PRO A 92 4.36 15.40 -23.19
CA PRO A 92 5.76 15.36 -22.80
C PRO A 92 6.03 16.53 -21.84
N LYS A 93 6.32 16.23 -20.56
CA LYS A 93 6.85 17.23 -19.62
C LYS A 93 8.15 17.83 -20.17
N GLY A 94 8.33 19.14 -19.98
CA GLY A 94 9.55 19.84 -20.38
C GLY A 94 10.79 19.19 -19.75
N GLU A 95 11.73 18.75 -20.59
CA GLU A 95 12.95 18.01 -20.19
C GLU A 95 13.79 18.75 -19.13
N SER A 96 13.66 20.07 -18.99
CA SER A 96 14.47 20.91 -18.10
C SER A 96 14.20 20.70 -16.62
N ASP A 97 12.93 20.65 -16.21
CA ASP A 97 12.56 20.60 -14.79
C ASP A 97 12.71 19.18 -14.24
N VAL A 98 12.43 18.18 -15.08
CA VAL A 98 12.62 16.76 -14.77
C VAL A 98 14.10 16.44 -14.60
N SER A 99 14.96 16.94 -15.50
CA SER A 99 16.41 16.71 -15.43
C SER A 99 17.06 17.40 -14.22
N ALA A 100 16.55 18.55 -13.78
CA ALA A 100 17.06 19.23 -12.58
C ALA A 100 16.77 18.41 -11.32
N ARG A 101 15.52 17.97 -11.13
CA ARG A 101 15.11 17.21 -9.94
C ARG A 101 15.76 15.82 -9.86
N GLU A 102 15.92 15.16 -11.00
CA GLU A 102 16.63 13.87 -11.09
C GLU A 102 18.10 14.02 -10.67
N ARG A 103 18.78 15.07 -11.15
CA ARG A 103 20.17 15.36 -10.74
C ARG A 103 20.29 15.65 -9.25
N GLU A 104 19.33 16.36 -8.65
CA GLU A 104 19.31 16.61 -7.20
C GLU A 104 19.23 15.31 -6.40
N LEU A 105 18.31 14.41 -6.74
CA LEU A 105 18.12 13.13 -6.05
C LEU A 105 19.32 12.19 -6.23
N GLU A 106 19.93 12.17 -7.42
CA GLU A 106 21.13 11.38 -7.69
C GLU A 106 22.35 11.93 -6.94
N ALA A 107 22.50 13.27 -6.86
CA ALA A 107 23.55 13.91 -6.08
C ALA A 107 23.39 13.63 -4.57
N GLU A 108 22.16 13.66 -4.05
CA GLU A 108 21.85 13.31 -2.66
C GLU A 108 22.18 11.83 -2.37
N LYS A 109 21.85 10.93 -3.29
CA LYS A 109 22.20 9.50 -3.20
C LYS A 109 23.71 9.28 -3.12
N GLU A 110 24.46 9.93 -4.01
CA GLU A 110 25.92 9.83 -4.03
C GLU A 110 26.54 10.35 -2.73
N PHE A 111 26.03 11.48 -2.23
CA PHE A 111 26.46 12.06 -0.96
C PHE A 111 26.19 11.14 0.24
N LEU A 112 25.01 10.53 0.32
CA LEU A 112 24.66 9.59 1.39
C LEU A 112 25.47 8.29 1.31
N HIS A 113 25.70 7.76 0.10
CA HIS A 113 26.56 6.59 -0.11
C HIS A 113 28.01 6.85 0.32
N LYS A 114 28.54 8.05 0.05
CA LYS A 114 29.88 8.44 0.49
C LYS A 114 29.98 8.47 2.01
N GLN A 115 29.01 9.09 2.69
CA GLN A 115 28.95 9.12 4.16
C GLN A 115 28.85 7.72 4.76
N LYS A 116 28.00 6.86 4.20
CA LYS A 116 27.89 5.47 4.64
C LYS A 116 29.22 4.74 4.55
N LYS A 117 29.92 4.85 3.42
CA LYS A 117 31.21 4.20 3.20
C LYS A 117 32.30 4.70 4.16
N GLU A 118 32.28 5.98 4.51
CA GLU A 118 33.19 6.56 5.50
C GLU A 118 32.96 5.96 6.89
N LEU A 119 31.70 5.91 7.34
CA LEU A 119 31.32 5.30 8.63
C LEU A 119 31.62 3.79 8.68
N GLU A 120 31.38 3.05 7.58
CA GLU A 120 31.73 1.64 7.48
C GLU A 120 33.25 1.42 7.57
N SER A 121 34.03 2.30 6.94
CA SER A 121 35.50 2.26 7.04
C SER A 121 35.95 2.50 8.47
N GLU A 122 35.40 3.50 9.16
CA GLU A 122 35.71 3.76 10.58
C GLU A 122 35.36 2.56 11.46
N LEU A 123 34.17 1.98 11.31
CA LEU A 123 33.77 0.75 12.02
C LEU A 123 34.73 -0.41 11.76
N SER A 124 35.21 -0.56 10.52
CA SER A 124 36.18 -1.61 10.18
C SER A 124 37.53 -1.42 10.89
N VAL A 125 37.95 -0.17 11.11
CA VAL A 125 39.17 0.16 11.85
C VAL A 125 38.99 -0.12 13.33
N LEU A 126 37.86 0.30 13.93
CA LEU A 126 37.56 0.00 15.34
C LEU A 126 37.48 -1.50 15.59
N LYS A 127 36.86 -2.26 14.68
CA LYS A 127 36.81 -3.72 14.78
C LYS A 127 38.21 -4.34 14.81
N LYS A 128 39.14 -3.87 13.97
CA LYS A 128 40.54 -4.32 14.00
C LYS A 128 41.23 -3.97 15.31
N GLN A 129 40.95 -2.80 15.90
CA GLN A 129 41.48 -2.42 17.22
C GLN A 129 40.95 -3.37 18.31
N TRP A 130 39.67 -3.74 18.24
CA TRP A 130 39.06 -4.71 19.14
C TRP A 130 39.71 -6.09 19.01
N ASP A 131 39.87 -6.59 17.79
CA ASP A 131 40.48 -7.89 17.51
C ASP A 131 41.94 -7.96 17.99
N LEU A 132 42.69 -6.84 17.88
CA LEU A 132 44.05 -6.74 18.42
C LEU A 132 44.07 -6.76 19.95
N LEU A 133 43.16 -6.03 20.60
CA LEU A 133 43.05 -5.97 22.05
C LEU A 133 42.66 -7.35 22.63
N ASP A 134 41.69 -8.03 22.00
CA ASP A 134 41.27 -9.39 22.36
C ASP A 134 42.40 -10.40 22.11
N GLY A 135 43.09 -10.29 20.97
CA GLY A 135 44.26 -11.12 20.66
C GLY A 135 45.36 -11.00 21.71
N PHE A 136 45.62 -9.79 22.23
CA PHE A 136 46.58 -9.58 23.31
C PHE A 136 46.11 -10.17 24.65
N ALA A 137 44.81 -10.07 24.96
CA ALA A 137 44.24 -10.71 26.16
C ALA A 137 44.36 -12.25 26.09
N GLN A 138 44.13 -12.85 24.91
CA GLN A 138 44.25 -14.30 24.72
C GLN A 138 45.70 -14.79 24.86
N THR A 139 46.69 -14.05 24.36
CA THR A 139 48.11 -14.42 24.51
C THR A 139 48.59 -14.24 25.94
N ALA A 140 48.16 -13.17 26.62
CA ALA A 140 48.44 -12.96 28.03
C ALA A 140 47.83 -14.06 28.92
N SER A 141 46.60 -14.51 28.63
CA SER A 141 45.96 -15.63 29.33
C SER A 141 46.66 -16.96 29.08
N LYS A 142 47.07 -17.25 27.84
CA LYS A 142 47.83 -18.47 27.49
C LYS A 142 49.24 -18.50 28.08
N GLY A 143 49.88 -17.35 28.27
CA GLY A 143 51.16 -17.23 28.98
C GLY A 143 51.06 -17.51 30.48
N ALA A 144 49.88 -17.31 31.07
CA ALA A 144 49.59 -17.60 32.48
C ALA A 144 49.08 -19.05 32.72
N GLY A 145 48.63 -19.74 31.66
CA GLY A 145 48.20 -21.14 31.69
C GLY A 145 49.12 -22.01 30.85
N GLY A 146 50.27 -22.41 31.42
CA GLY A 146 51.20 -23.32 30.75
C GLY A 146 50.51 -24.63 30.34
N LYS A 147 50.69 -25.02 29.08
CA LYS A 147 50.36 -26.38 28.62
C LYS A 147 51.16 -27.39 29.44
N GLU A 148 50.47 -28.37 29.99
CA GLU A 148 51.10 -29.61 30.47
C GLU A 148 51.82 -30.27 29.28
N GLY A 149 53.15 -30.27 29.32
CA GLY A 149 54.00 -30.90 28.32
C GLY A 149 55.32 -30.16 28.12
N GLU A 150 56.36 -30.64 28.81
CA GLU A 150 57.79 -30.28 28.70
C GLU A 150 58.23 -28.90 29.28
N GLY A 151 58.91 -28.96 30.44
CA GLY A 151 59.85 -27.93 30.89
C GLY A 151 59.27 -26.82 31.77
N VAL A 152 58.85 -27.16 32.99
CA VAL A 152 58.32 -26.22 34.01
C VAL A 152 59.41 -25.26 34.50
N GLY A 153 59.46 -24.06 33.91
CA GLY A 153 59.71 -22.84 34.68
C GLY A 153 58.38 -22.45 35.32
N GLY A 154 58.18 -22.80 36.59
CA GLY A 154 56.95 -22.48 37.30
C GLY A 154 56.67 -20.99 37.23
N ILE A 155 55.44 -20.61 36.84
CA ILE A 155 55.00 -19.23 36.93
C ILE A 155 55.10 -18.84 38.40
N GLN A 156 56.07 -18.00 38.74
CA GLN A 156 56.15 -17.41 40.06
C GLN A 156 54.99 -16.44 40.17
N LEU A 157 53.93 -16.89 40.83
CA LEU A 157 52.81 -16.06 41.27
C LEU A 157 53.32 -15.14 42.39
N ASP A 158 54.06 -14.11 42.01
CA ASP A 158 54.54 -13.07 42.91
C ASP A 158 53.58 -11.87 42.93
N GLU A 159 53.79 -10.97 43.88
CA GLU A 159 52.99 -9.74 44.00
C GLU A 159 53.11 -8.85 42.75
N GLY A 160 54.23 -8.93 42.02
CA GLY A 160 54.48 -8.22 40.77
C GLY A 160 53.61 -8.70 39.60
N PHE A 161 53.39 -10.02 39.48
CA PHE A 161 52.53 -10.65 38.49
C PHE A 161 51.06 -10.25 38.69
N PHE A 162 50.55 -10.35 39.92
CA PHE A 162 49.17 -9.93 40.23
C PHE A 162 48.97 -8.43 40.02
N LYS A 163 49.98 -7.61 40.32
CA LYS A 163 49.95 -6.17 40.02
C LYS A 163 49.90 -5.90 38.52
N GLY A 164 50.77 -6.54 37.73
CA GLY A 164 50.77 -6.41 36.27
C GLY A 164 49.48 -6.92 35.62
N LEU A 165 48.90 -8.02 36.13
CA LEU A 165 47.61 -8.53 35.68
C LEU A 165 46.47 -7.55 36.00
N LYS A 166 46.47 -6.96 37.19
CA LYS A 166 45.48 -5.96 37.59
C LYS A 166 45.58 -4.70 36.72
N ASP A 167 46.79 -4.21 36.48
CA ASP A 167 47.05 -3.05 35.61
C ASP A 167 46.61 -3.33 34.16
N PHE A 168 46.86 -4.54 33.66
CA PHE A 168 46.38 -4.99 32.36
C PHE A 168 44.85 -5.04 32.29
N LEU A 169 44.17 -5.66 33.27
CA LEU A 169 42.71 -5.72 33.29
C LEU A 169 42.07 -4.34 33.38
N HIS A 170 42.67 -3.40 34.13
CA HIS A 170 42.24 -2.01 34.15
C HIS A 170 42.37 -1.35 32.78
N LEU A 171 43.52 -1.49 32.10
CA LEU A 171 43.71 -0.96 30.75
C LEU A 171 42.77 -1.60 29.73
N TYR A 172 42.61 -2.91 29.78
CA TYR A 172 41.71 -3.68 28.91
C TYR A 172 40.26 -3.25 29.07
N SER A 173 39.79 -3.10 30.32
CA SER A 173 38.42 -2.63 30.59
C SER A 173 38.20 -1.18 30.18
N ALA A 174 39.19 -0.29 30.38
CA ALA A 174 39.09 1.12 30.04
C ALA A 174 39.09 1.34 28.51
N GLU A 175 40.08 0.78 27.81
CA GLU A 175 40.16 0.84 26.35
C GLU A 175 38.98 0.09 25.71
N GLY A 176 38.63 -1.04 26.34
CA GLY A 176 37.45 -1.87 26.12
C GLY A 176 36.16 -1.05 25.96
N ASN A 177 35.77 -0.43 27.08
CA ASN A 177 34.58 0.40 27.17
C ASN A 177 34.63 1.60 26.21
N SER A 178 35.82 2.16 25.96
CA SER A 178 35.98 3.31 25.05
C SER A 178 35.74 2.94 23.58
N LEU A 179 36.21 1.76 23.15
CA LEU A 179 36.01 1.28 21.78
C LEU A 179 34.56 0.83 21.58
N GLU A 180 33.96 0.17 22.58
CA GLU A 180 32.56 -0.25 22.54
C GLU A 180 31.60 0.96 22.45
N THR A 181 31.84 2.01 23.23
CA THR A 181 31.03 3.25 23.15
C THR A 181 31.15 3.93 21.79
N LYS A 182 32.37 4.02 21.23
CA LYS A 182 32.57 4.57 19.87
C LYS A 182 31.91 3.69 18.80
N GLN A 183 31.98 2.36 18.94
CA GLN A 183 31.36 1.42 18.02
C GLN A 183 29.83 1.59 18.02
N LEU A 184 29.20 1.68 19.20
CA LEU A 184 27.77 1.92 19.34
C LEU A 184 27.35 3.27 18.74
N GLU A 185 28.16 4.32 18.93
CA GLU A 185 27.89 5.63 18.34
C GLU A 185 27.93 5.60 16.81
N LEU A 186 28.97 4.99 16.23
CA LEU A 186 29.11 4.85 14.78
C LEU A 186 28.00 3.97 14.19
N GLN A 187 27.61 2.89 14.87
CA GLN A 187 26.48 2.05 14.45
C GLN A 187 25.17 2.84 14.42
N ARG A 188 24.91 3.71 15.42
CA ARG A 188 23.72 4.58 15.41
C ARG A 188 23.76 5.57 14.25
N ARG A 189 24.91 6.18 13.97
CA ARG A 189 25.08 7.11 12.84
C ARG A 189 24.87 6.40 11.50
N LEU A 190 25.40 5.18 11.36
CA LEU A 190 25.22 4.37 10.16
C LEU A 190 23.74 4.02 9.95
N ALA A 191 23.02 3.61 10.99
CA ALA A 191 21.58 3.35 10.92
C ALA A 191 20.79 4.58 10.44
N LEU A 192 21.11 5.79 10.95
CA LEU A 192 20.49 7.03 10.49
C LEU A 192 20.77 7.33 9.01
N VAL A 193 21.98 7.08 8.53
CA VAL A 193 22.33 7.26 7.11
C VAL A 193 21.62 6.21 6.25
N ASP A 194 21.51 4.97 6.71
CA ASP A 194 20.77 3.92 6.01
C ASP A 194 19.28 4.25 5.86
N ASP A 195 18.66 4.80 6.90
CA ASP A 195 17.27 5.25 6.83
C ASP A 195 17.11 6.40 5.84
N LYS A 196 18.08 7.33 5.77
CA LYS A 196 18.10 8.38 4.73
C LYS A 196 18.28 7.82 3.33
N VAL A 197 19.14 6.82 3.14
CA VAL A 197 19.33 6.15 1.84
C VAL A 197 18.04 5.48 1.39
N LYS A 198 17.34 4.78 2.30
CA LYS A 198 16.02 4.18 2.02
C LYS A 198 14.99 5.23 1.65
N ALA A 199 14.89 6.31 2.43
CA ALA A 199 13.97 7.41 2.15
C ALA A 199 14.25 8.06 0.78
N ASN A 200 15.53 8.26 0.43
CA ASN A 200 15.89 8.79 -0.89
C ASN A 200 15.53 7.82 -2.02
N ALA A 201 15.74 6.51 -1.83
CA ALA A 201 15.33 5.49 -2.80
C ALA A 201 13.80 5.46 -3.00
N GLU A 202 13.02 5.61 -1.92
CA GLU A 202 11.56 5.74 -1.99
C GLU A 202 11.14 7.01 -2.74
N ASN A 203 11.78 8.14 -2.45
CA ASN A 203 11.52 9.41 -3.14
C ASN A 203 11.84 9.32 -4.64
N PHE A 204 12.95 8.67 -4.99
CA PHE A 204 13.33 8.43 -6.39
C PHE A 204 12.33 7.52 -7.11
N ASN A 205 11.86 6.45 -6.45
CA ASN A 205 10.86 5.56 -7.03
C ASN A 205 9.50 6.27 -7.21
N LYS A 206 9.08 7.10 -6.25
CA LYS A 206 7.88 7.93 -6.37
C LYS A 206 8.01 8.90 -7.53
N PHE A 207 9.12 9.64 -7.63
CA PHE A 207 9.40 10.55 -8.74
C PHE A 207 9.36 9.84 -10.10
N ARG A 208 9.89 8.60 -10.17
CA ARG A 208 9.83 7.78 -11.39
C ARG A 208 8.42 7.31 -11.72
N GLN A 209 7.62 6.92 -10.72
CA GLN A 209 6.22 6.56 -10.91
C GLN A 209 5.42 7.76 -11.40
N ASP A 210 5.58 8.92 -10.75
CA ASP A 210 4.96 10.18 -11.16
C ASP A 210 5.36 10.56 -12.59
N ARG A 211 6.59 10.27 -13.03
CA ARG A 211 7.02 10.51 -14.42
C ARG A 211 6.24 9.67 -15.43
N ASP A 212 5.94 8.42 -15.11
CA ASP A 212 5.27 7.50 -16.03
C ASP A 212 3.73 7.65 -16.00
N THR A 213 3.13 8.08 -14.87
CA THR A 213 1.67 8.33 -14.77
C THR A 213 1.26 9.77 -15.15
N ASP A 214 2.07 10.78 -14.81
CA ASP A 214 1.74 12.21 -14.98
C ASP A 214 2.07 12.72 -16.39
N ASN A 215 2.31 11.79 -17.32
CA ASN A 215 2.51 12.06 -18.74
C ASN A 215 1.25 11.82 -19.56
N GLU A 216 0.15 11.32 -18.98
CA GLU A 216 -1.10 11.06 -19.70
C GLU A 216 -2.23 11.96 -19.19
N ILE A 217 -2.68 12.89 -20.03
CA ILE A 217 -3.89 13.67 -19.77
C ILE A 217 -5.07 12.93 -20.36
N LYS A 218 -5.97 12.46 -19.49
CA LYS A 218 -7.25 11.85 -19.87
C LYS A 218 -8.30 12.95 -20.02
N LYS A 219 -8.92 13.03 -21.21
CA LYS A 219 -9.98 13.98 -21.52
C LYS A 219 -11.21 13.30 -22.10
N CYS A 220 -12.39 13.79 -21.73
CA CYS A 220 -13.67 13.42 -22.34
C CYS A 220 -14.14 14.58 -23.21
N ILE A 221 -14.42 14.29 -24.48
CA ILE A 221 -14.93 15.24 -25.46
C ILE A 221 -16.39 14.90 -25.72
N ILE A 222 -17.26 15.87 -25.54
CA ILE A 222 -18.71 15.73 -25.72
C ILE A 222 -19.11 16.71 -26.83
N VAL A 223 -19.56 16.19 -27.96
CA VAL A 223 -20.06 17.00 -29.07
C VAL A 223 -21.56 17.19 -28.90
N VAL A 224 -21.99 18.44 -28.85
CA VAL A 224 -23.38 18.83 -28.57
C VAL A 224 -23.88 19.76 -29.66
N ASP A 225 -25.03 19.44 -30.24
CA ASP A 225 -25.74 20.28 -31.21
C ASP A 225 -26.87 21.07 -30.52
N CYS A 226 -26.86 22.39 -30.71
CA CYS A 226 -27.83 23.33 -30.13
C CYS A 226 -28.52 24.13 -31.24
N LYS A 227 -29.85 24.17 -31.25
CA LYS A 227 -30.58 24.99 -32.22
C LYS A 227 -30.53 26.48 -31.90
N GLU A 228 -30.50 26.82 -30.62
CA GLU A 228 -30.46 28.19 -30.10
C GLU A 228 -29.42 28.27 -28.97
N PRO A 229 -28.86 29.46 -28.69
CA PRO A 229 -27.96 29.66 -27.56
C PRO A 229 -28.66 29.31 -26.25
N SER A 230 -28.15 28.31 -25.52
CA SER A 230 -28.79 27.81 -24.31
C SER A 230 -27.77 27.35 -23.27
N LYS A 231 -28.19 27.40 -21.99
CA LYS A 231 -27.44 26.80 -20.89
C LYS A 231 -27.87 25.36 -20.74
N VAL A 232 -26.89 24.45 -20.75
CA VAL A 232 -27.11 23.01 -20.65
C VAL A 232 -26.40 22.47 -19.42
N SER A 233 -27.08 21.59 -18.70
CA SER A 233 -26.50 20.84 -17.59
C SER A 233 -26.22 19.41 -18.07
N LEU A 234 -24.95 19.02 -18.07
CA LEU A 234 -24.48 17.69 -18.45
C LEU A 234 -24.09 16.92 -17.19
N MET A 235 -24.61 15.71 -17.04
CA MET A 235 -24.27 14.75 -16.00
C MET A 235 -23.34 13.71 -16.59
N VAL A 236 -22.08 13.73 -16.20
CA VAL A 236 -21.05 12.82 -16.69
C VAL A 236 -20.80 11.76 -15.63
N SER A 237 -21.12 10.52 -15.96
CA SER A 237 -20.95 9.35 -15.09
C SER A 237 -19.82 8.47 -15.63
N TYR A 238 -18.95 8.00 -14.76
CA TYR A 238 -17.87 7.09 -15.12
C TYR A 238 -17.46 6.23 -13.92
N VAL A 239 -16.84 5.09 -14.20
CA VAL A 239 -16.36 4.14 -13.21
C VAL A 239 -14.86 4.32 -13.02
N THR A 240 -14.41 4.28 -11.76
CA THR A 240 -13.01 4.27 -11.38
C THR A 240 -12.67 3.09 -10.47
N LEU A 241 -11.52 2.45 -10.72
CA LEU A 241 -11.07 1.25 -9.99
C LEU A 241 -10.31 1.57 -8.70
N SER A 242 -9.94 2.83 -8.46
CA SER A 242 -9.14 3.24 -7.30
C SER A 242 -9.99 3.54 -6.05
N ALA A 243 -11.14 2.89 -5.90
CA ALA A 243 -12.01 3.06 -4.76
C ALA A 243 -12.74 1.76 -4.40
N SER A 244 -12.91 1.53 -3.11
CA SER A 244 -13.58 0.34 -2.58
C SER A 244 -14.27 0.69 -1.28
N TRP A 245 -15.28 -0.08 -0.91
CA TRP A 245 -15.78 -0.05 0.46
C TRP A 245 -15.99 -1.46 1.01
N LYS A 246 -15.94 -1.59 2.33
CA LYS A 246 -16.26 -2.83 3.03
C LYS A 246 -17.17 -2.58 4.23
N PRO A 247 -18.09 -3.50 4.54
CA PRO A 247 -18.91 -3.43 5.74
C PRO A 247 -18.05 -3.65 6.99
N SER A 248 -18.37 -2.92 8.05
CA SER A 248 -17.78 -3.10 9.38
C SER A 248 -18.90 -3.05 10.43
N TYR A 249 -18.86 -3.95 11.40
CA TYR A 249 -19.88 -4.06 12.43
C TYR A 249 -19.24 -3.86 13.81
N ASP A 250 -19.85 -3.03 14.66
CA ASP A 250 -19.56 -2.94 16.09
C ASP A 250 -20.74 -3.54 16.85
N ILE A 251 -20.52 -4.68 17.50
CA ILE A 251 -21.54 -5.41 18.26
C ILE A 251 -21.25 -5.22 19.74
N ARG A 252 -22.21 -4.63 20.47
CA ARG A 252 -22.14 -4.43 21.92
C ARG A 252 -23.31 -5.12 22.60
N MET A 253 -23.00 -5.93 23.61
CA MET A 253 -23.99 -6.65 24.40
C MET A 253 -24.09 -6.02 25.79
N PHE A 254 -25.30 -5.73 26.23
CA PHE A 254 -25.60 -5.19 27.55
C PHE A 254 -26.27 -6.28 28.40
N THR A 255 -25.46 -7.07 29.11
CA THR A 255 -25.92 -8.24 29.90
C THR A 255 -26.93 -7.88 30.99
N ALA A 256 -26.91 -6.64 31.49
CA ALA A 256 -27.84 -6.18 32.52
C ALA A 256 -29.27 -5.93 31.99
N GLU A 257 -29.41 -5.64 30.69
CA GLU A 257 -30.68 -5.28 30.06
C GLU A 257 -31.15 -6.33 29.04
N ASP A 258 -30.39 -7.41 28.85
CA ASP A 258 -30.56 -8.42 27.80
C ASP A 258 -30.69 -7.81 26.38
N ASN A 259 -29.98 -6.70 26.16
CA ASN A 259 -30.04 -5.92 24.93
C ASN A 259 -28.76 -6.08 24.09
N LEU A 260 -28.91 -6.26 22.78
CA LEU A 260 -27.82 -6.30 21.81
C LEU A 260 -27.89 -5.07 20.91
N LYS A 261 -26.83 -4.26 20.90
CA LYS A 261 -26.66 -3.12 19.99
C LYS A 261 -25.69 -3.48 18.89
N ILE A 262 -26.16 -3.50 17.65
CA ILE A 262 -25.32 -3.70 16.46
C ILE A 262 -25.24 -2.36 15.72
N THR A 263 -24.05 -1.82 15.57
CA THR A 263 -23.79 -0.62 14.77
C THR A 263 -23.12 -1.01 13.47
N TYR A 264 -23.65 -0.54 12.36
CA TYR A 264 -23.16 -0.86 11.01
C TYR A 264 -22.45 0.35 10.40
N TYR A 265 -21.25 0.14 9.88
CA TYR A 265 -20.41 1.14 9.26
C TYR A 265 -19.95 0.67 7.87
N GLY A 266 -19.77 1.62 6.96
CA GLY A 266 -19.05 1.39 5.71
C GLY A 266 -17.67 2.01 5.78
N GLN A 267 -16.62 1.21 5.64
CA GLN A 267 -15.25 1.72 5.51
C GLN A 267 -14.95 1.92 4.04
N ILE A 268 -14.77 3.17 3.62
CA ILE A 268 -14.41 3.55 2.26
C ILE A 268 -12.90 3.74 2.19
N ARG A 269 -12.26 3.12 1.20
CA ARG A 269 -10.87 3.35 0.82
C ARG A 269 -10.85 3.92 -0.59
N GLN A 270 -10.23 5.07 -0.77
CA GLN A 270 -10.17 5.77 -2.05
C GLN A 270 -8.75 6.30 -2.28
N SER A 271 -8.30 6.17 -3.53
CA SER A 271 -7.04 6.70 -4.06
C SER A 271 -7.26 7.19 -5.50
N THR A 272 -8.41 7.82 -5.77
CA THR A 272 -8.77 8.30 -7.13
C THR A 272 -8.24 9.69 -7.44
N GLY A 273 -7.67 10.40 -6.46
CA GLY A 273 -7.19 11.77 -6.63
C GLY A 273 -8.30 12.83 -6.69
N GLU A 274 -9.56 12.42 -6.45
CA GLU A 274 -10.72 13.32 -6.48
C GLU A 274 -11.19 13.70 -5.08
N ASP A 275 -11.76 14.89 -4.97
CA ASP A 275 -12.45 15.32 -3.75
C ASP A 275 -13.94 14.95 -3.82
N TRP A 276 -14.41 14.19 -2.81
CA TRP A 276 -15.80 13.76 -2.67
C TRP A 276 -16.49 14.40 -1.45
N THR A 277 -15.93 15.47 -0.89
CA THR A 277 -16.39 16.09 0.37
C THR A 277 -17.87 16.51 0.34
N ASP A 278 -18.33 17.10 -0.76
CA ASP A 278 -19.72 17.60 -0.91
C ASP A 278 -20.65 16.64 -1.68
N ALA A 279 -20.17 15.44 -2.03
CA ALA A 279 -20.91 14.49 -2.87
C ALA A 279 -21.90 13.64 -2.07
N LYS A 280 -23.04 13.27 -2.68
CA LYS A 280 -23.94 12.27 -2.11
C LYS A 280 -23.34 10.87 -2.28
N LEU A 281 -22.91 10.27 -1.18
CA LEU A 281 -22.32 8.94 -1.14
C LEU A 281 -23.36 7.84 -0.96
N TYR A 282 -23.27 6.82 -1.81
CA TYR A 282 -24.07 5.61 -1.77
C TYR A 282 -23.16 4.39 -1.69
N LEU A 283 -23.46 3.47 -0.77
CA LEU A 283 -22.72 2.22 -0.63
C LEU A 283 -23.56 1.09 -1.20
N SER A 284 -22.99 0.36 -2.15
CA SER A 284 -23.65 -0.77 -2.80
C SER A 284 -22.86 -2.04 -2.60
N THR A 285 -23.51 -3.09 -2.11
CA THR A 285 -22.92 -4.44 -2.05
C THR A 285 -23.03 -5.19 -3.37
N ALA A 286 -23.63 -4.56 -4.40
CA ALA A 286 -23.72 -5.17 -5.72
C ALA A 286 -22.31 -5.27 -6.33
N MET A 287 -22.08 -6.34 -7.08
CA MET A 287 -20.98 -6.40 -8.04
C MET A 287 -21.58 -6.14 -9.41
N PRO A 288 -21.58 -4.90 -9.92
CA PRO A 288 -22.01 -4.63 -11.28
C PRO A 288 -20.98 -5.27 -12.22
N SER A 289 -21.20 -6.54 -12.57
CA SER A 289 -20.50 -7.17 -13.67
C SER A 289 -20.84 -6.41 -14.95
N ILE A 290 -19.88 -5.66 -15.47
CA ILE A 290 -19.84 -5.30 -16.90
C ILE A 290 -19.91 -6.63 -17.65
N GLY A 291 -21.00 -6.84 -18.41
CA GLY A 291 -21.16 -7.88 -19.43
C GLY A 291 -20.76 -9.30 -19.04
N GLY A 292 -21.73 -10.21 -18.94
CA GLY A 292 -21.41 -11.64 -18.90
C GLY A 292 -20.70 -12.08 -20.18
N GLU A 293 -19.37 -12.08 -20.17
CA GLU A 293 -18.60 -12.87 -21.12
C GLU A 293 -18.85 -14.34 -20.79
N VAL A 294 -19.37 -15.08 -21.77
CA VAL A 294 -19.57 -16.52 -21.63
C VAL A 294 -18.18 -17.15 -21.51
N PRO A 295 -17.86 -17.85 -20.40
CA PRO A 295 -16.55 -18.45 -20.23
C PRO A 295 -16.34 -19.52 -21.31
N GLU A 296 -15.18 -19.48 -21.97
CA GLU A 296 -14.79 -20.52 -22.92
C GLU A 296 -14.56 -21.84 -22.17
N LEU A 297 -15.30 -22.88 -22.54
CA LEU A 297 -15.15 -24.21 -21.95
C LEU A 297 -13.90 -24.89 -22.51
N PHE A 298 -12.91 -25.11 -21.65
CA PHE A 298 -11.73 -25.92 -22.00
C PHE A 298 -12.08 -27.42 -22.01
N THR A 299 -11.59 -28.14 -23.02
CA THR A 299 -11.74 -29.60 -23.09
C THR A 299 -10.93 -30.28 -21.98
N ALA A 300 -11.60 -30.98 -21.07
CA ALA A 300 -10.95 -31.79 -20.04
C ALA A 300 -10.41 -33.10 -20.64
N GLU A 301 -9.11 -33.19 -20.88
CA GLU A 301 -8.47 -34.45 -21.29
C GLU A 301 -8.31 -35.42 -20.11
N LEU A 302 -9.11 -36.49 -20.09
CA LEU A 302 -8.96 -37.56 -19.10
C LEU A 302 -7.78 -38.47 -19.47
N ARG A 303 -6.69 -38.42 -18.71
CA ARG A 303 -5.54 -39.33 -18.89
C ARG A 303 -5.54 -40.43 -17.85
N LEU A 304 -5.68 -41.68 -18.29
CA LEU A 304 -5.54 -42.84 -17.43
C LEU A 304 -4.07 -42.99 -16.99
N ARG A 305 -3.82 -42.86 -15.69
CA ARG A 305 -2.49 -43.03 -15.10
C ARG A 305 -2.06 -44.50 -15.25
N LYS A 306 -1.09 -44.77 -16.12
CA LYS A 306 -0.49 -46.12 -16.20
C LYS A 306 0.16 -46.47 -14.86
N PRO A 307 -0.15 -47.65 -14.27
CA PRO A 307 0.50 -48.08 -13.03
C PRO A 307 2.01 -48.22 -13.28
N ARG A 308 2.82 -47.70 -12.36
CA ARG A 308 4.27 -47.85 -12.41
C ARG A 308 4.59 -49.34 -12.33
N SER A 309 5.29 -49.87 -13.33
CA SER A 309 5.82 -51.24 -13.26
C SER A 309 6.83 -51.30 -12.12
N SER A 310 6.55 -52.12 -11.10
CA SER A 310 7.54 -52.46 -10.08
C SER A 310 8.59 -53.34 -10.75
N SER A 311 9.79 -52.79 -10.96
CA SER A 311 10.95 -53.61 -11.31
C SER A 311 11.26 -54.51 -10.12
N ALA A 312 11.03 -55.82 -10.28
CA ALA A 312 11.42 -56.83 -9.31
C ALA A 312 12.94 -56.80 -9.16
N ARG A 313 13.40 -56.32 -8.01
CA ARG A 313 14.83 -56.21 -7.68
C ARG A 313 15.36 -57.63 -7.45
N GLY A 314 16.08 -58.16 -8.44
CA GLY A 314 16.67 -59.49 -8.40
C GLY A 314 17.63 -59.64 -7.21
N THR A 315 17.35 -60.62 -6.36
CA THR A 315 18.22 -61.05 -5.28
C THR A 315 19.45 -61.77 -5.84
N LYS A 316 20.65 -61.24 -5.63
CA LYS A 316 21.89 -62.02 -5.73
C LYS A 316 22.52 -62.14 -4.34
N SER A 317 22.61 -63.38 -3.89
CA SER A 317 23.28 -63.84 -2.68
C SER A 317 24.64 -64.42 -3.05
N SER A 318 25.71 -63.97 -2.38
CA SER A 318 26.81 -64.81 -1.88
C SER A 318 27.70 -63.97 -0.93
N ARG A 319 27.59 -64.18 0.39
CA ARG A 319 28.58 -64.83 1.29
C ARG A 319 30.00 -64.22 1.26
N SER A 320 30.34 -63.44 2.30
CA SER A 320 31.19 -63.83 3.47
C SER A 320 32.69 -63.59 3.19
N SER A 321 33.46 -62.82 3.97
CA SER A 321 33.68 -62.96 5.41
C SER A 321 34.28 -61.68 6.05
N LYS A 322 34.09 -61.59 7.37
CA LYS A 322 34.25 -60.46 8.29
C LYS A 322 35.72 -60.09 8.61
N LYS A 323 35.98 -58.80 8.85
CA LYS A 323 36.32 -58.25 10.20
C LYS A 323 36.57 -56.74 10.16
N TYR A 324 35.71 -55.98 10.83
CA TYR A 324 36.09 -54.80 11.62
C TYR A 324 35.20 -54.82 12.88
N GLN A 325 35.81 -54.87 14.06
CA GLN A 325 35.20 -54.43 15.33
C GLN A 325 35.19 -52.89 15.27
N ALA A 326 34.02 -52.24 15.36
CA ALA A 326 33.37 -51.78 16.61
C ALA A 326 34.25 -50.76 17.35
N ALA A 327 33.79 -49.60 17.83
CA ALA A 327 32.51 -48.90 17.94
C ALA A 327 32.89 -47.42 18.25
N LEU A 328 32.12 -46.39 17.93
CA LEU A 328 31.14 -45.67 18.77
C LEU A 328 30.91 -44.34 18.03
N GLU A 329 29.68 -44.03 17.61
CA GLU A 329 28.79 -42.96 18.15
C GLU A 329 29.33 -41.54 17.85
N GLU A 330 28.58 -40.68 17.15
CA GLU A 330 27.45 -39.93 17.74
C GLU A 330 26.25 -39.77 16.78
N GLU A 331 25.07 -39.76 17.41
CA GLU A 331 23.74 -39.57 16.83
C GLU A 331 23.37 -38.08 16.67
N GLU A 332 22.49 -37.79 15.69
CA GLU A 332 21.64 -36.59 15.67
C GLU A 332 20.17 -37.03 15.47
N PRO A 333 19.20 -36.48 16.22
CA PRO A 333 17.89 -37.09 16.43
C PRO A 333 16.84 -36.68 15.40
N TYR A 334 16.10 -37.65 14.87
CA TYR A 334 14.92 -37.44 14.03
C TYR A 334 13.65 -37.36 14.90
N MET A 335 13.11 -36.16 15.10
CA MET A 335 11.84 -35.96 15.81
C MET A 335 10.65 -36.47 14.98
N MET A 336 10.13 -37.61 15.41
CA MET A 336 8.84 -38.18 15.02
C MET A 336 7.72 -37.45 15.79
N TYR A 337 6.83 -36.73 15.11
CA TYR A 337 5.57 -36.30 15.71
C TYR A 337 4.46 -37.30 15.36
N CYS A 338 4.09 -38.12 16.34
CA CYS A 338 2.86 -38.92 16.33
C CYS A 338 1.66 -38.02 16.61
N ALA A 339 0.61 -38.20 15.81
CA ALA A 339 -0.71 -37.60 16.01
C ALA A 339 -1.38 -38.19 17.26
N PHE A 340 -1.77 -37.32 18.20
CA PHE A 340 -2.76 -37.60 19.23
C PHE A 340 -4.11 -37.04 18.77
N MET A 341 -5.12 -37.90 18.71
CA MET A 341 -6.52 -37.50 18.60
C MET A 341 -7.01 -37.08 19.98
N GLU A 342 -7.52 -35.85 20.09
CA GLU A 342 -8.46 -35.45 21.13
C GLU A 342 -9.75 -34.94 20.48
N ASP A 343 -10.85 -35.39 21.06
CA ASP A 343 -12.22 -35.21 20.63
C ASP A 343 -12.64 -33.74 20.86
N SER A 344 -12.91 -33.00 19.77
CA SER A 344 -13.49 -31.65 19.84
C SER A 344 -14.66 -31.53 18.88
N SER A 345 -15.84 -31.40 19.48
CA SER A 345 -17.16 -31.12 18.91
C SER A 345 -17.14 -30.19 17.68
N PRO A 346 -17.98 -30.42 16.64
CA PRO A 346 -17.98 -29.60 15.44
C PRO A 346 -18.54 -28.20 15.74
N SER A 347 -17.70 -27.18 15.55
CA SER A 347 -18.12 -25.78 15.51
C SER A 347 -19.14 -25.57 14.38
N SER A 348 -20.32 -25.05 14.71
CA SER A 348 -21.33 -24.62 13.75
C SER A 348 -20.76 -23.61 12.73
N PRO A 349 -21.12 -23.71 11.43
CA PRO A 349 -20.68 -22.74 10.44
C PRO A 349 -21.26 -21.34 10.72
N PRO A 350 -20.55 -20.26 10.36
CA PRO A 350 -21.03 -18.90 10.55
C PRO A 350 -22.35 -18.67 9.79
N PRO A 351 -23.26 -17.84 10.33
CA PRO A 351 -24.55 -17.58 9.69
C PRO A 351 -24.37 -16.90 8.32
N PRO A 352 -25.21 -17.23 7.33
CA PRO A 352 -25.14 -16.62 6.01
C PRO A 352 -25.40 -15.11 6.06
N PRO A 353 -24.82 -14.33 5.14
CA PRO A 353 -25.04 -12.89 5.09
C PRO A 353 -26.51 -12.56 4.80
N PRO A 354 -27.07 -11.51 5.43
CA PRO A 354 -28.45 -11.10 5.19
C PRO A 354 -28.63 -10.59 3.74
N PRO A 355 -29.86 -10.71 3.19
CA PRO A 355 -30.14 -10.32 1.80
C PRO A 355 -29.83 -8.83 1.55
N PRO A 356 -29.47 -8.46 0.30
CA PRO A 356 -29.14 -7.09 -0.05
C PRO A 356 -30.33 -6.17 0.24
N ARG A 357 -30.15 -5.23 1.16
CA ARG A 357 -31.13 -4.16 1.45
C ARG A 357 -30.92 -2.99 0.48
N PRO A 358 -31.99 -2.27 0.12
CA PRO A 358 -31.88 -1.12 -0.77
C PRO A 358 -31.04 -0.02 -0.15
N VAL A 359 -30.21 0.56 -1.03
CA VAL A 359 -29.37 1.75 -0.93
C VAL A 359 -29.77 2.70 0.21
N SER A 360 -28.93 2.78 1.26
CA SER A 360 -29.06 3.78 2.32
C SER A 360 -28.25 5.03 1.99
N GLN A 361 -28.88 6.21 2.04
CA GLN A 361 -28.19 7.51 1.99
C GLN A 361 -27.39 7.72 3.27
N ALA A 362 -26.13 8.14 3.16
CA ALA A 362 -25.29 8.51 4.29
C ALA A 362 -24.75 9.94 4.13
N THR A 363 -24.72 10.69 5.22
CA THR A 363 -24.15 12.05 5.28
C THR A 363 -22.70 11.94 5.78
N ALA A 364 -21.75 12.53 5.03
CA ALA A 364 -20.33 12.51 5.38
C ALA A 364 -19.99 13.56 6.45
N ALA A 365 -19.12 13.21 7.39
CA ALA A 365 -18.45 14.15 8.28
C ALA A 365 -16.94 13.93 8.16
N VAL A 366 -16.22 14.94 7.64
CA VAL A 366 -14.77 14.88 7.36
C VAL A 366 -13.98 15.27 8.61
N ARG A 367 -12.96 14.46 8.96
CA ARG A 367 -11.83 14.89 9.80
C ARG A 367 -10.52 14.39 9.19
N ASN A 368 -9.59 15.33 9.03
CA ASN A 368 -8.37 15.31 8.20
C ASN A 368 -7.48 14.05 8.22
N ASN A 369 -6.92 13.80 7.03
CA ASN A 369 -5.63 13.20 6.65
C ASN A 369 -5.21 11.80 7.12
N LEU A 370 -6.08 11.03 7.78
CA LEU A 370 -6.04 9.57 7.81
C LEU A 370 -7.47 9.11 8.13
N CYS A 371 -8.26 8.78 7.10
CA CYS A 371 -9.70 8.59 7.25
C CYS A 371 -10.07 7.23 7.87
N LEU A 372 -10.32 7.22 9.18
CA LEU A 372 -11.23 6.30 9.86
C LEU A 372 -12.56 7.03 10.07
N CYS A 373 -13.56 6.75 9.24
CA CYS A 373 -14.89 7.38 9.34
C CYS A 373 -15.76 6.66 10.38
N PHE A 374 -16.28 7.40 11.36
CA PHE A 374 -17.27 6.93 12.34
C PHE A 374 -18.61 7.61 12.08
N ALA A 375 -19.67 6.83 11.84
CA ALA A 375 -21.05 7.31 11.80
C ALA A 375 -21.97 6.29 12.48
N ALA A 376 -22.55 6.65 13.62
CA ALA A 376 -23.37 5.76 14.43
C ALA A 376 -24.83 5.75 13.95
N LEU A 377 -25.32 4.58 13.55
CA LEU A 377 -26.75 4.31 13.37
C LEU A 377 -27.22 3.43 14.53
N LEU A 378 -28.00 4.02 15.44
CA LEU A 378 -28.57 3.35 16.61
C LEU A 378 -29.85 2.61 16.18
N LEU A 379 -29.75 1.30 15.98
CA LEU A 379 -30.91 0.41 15.91
C LEU A 379 -31.04 -0.32 17.25
N THR A 380 -32.00 0.12 18.07
CA THR A 380 -32.45 -0.60 19.27
C THR A 380 -33.50 -1.62 18.85
N LEU A 381 -33.15 -2.91 18.90
CA LEU A 381 -34.11 -4.01 18.77
C LEU A 381 -34.63 -4.34 20.19
N VAL A 382 -35.84 -3.87 20.51
CA VAL A 382 -36.59 -4.36 21.68
C VAL A 382 -37.49 -5.49 21.21
N SER A 383 -37.19 -6.72 21.62
CA SER A 383 -38.07 -7.87 21.41
C SER A 383 -39.14 -7.87 22.49
N SER A 384 -40.30 -7.29 22.20
CA SER A 384 -41.54 -7.68 22.87
C SER A 384 -42.74 -7.38 21.97
N ALA A 385 -43.70 -8.30 21.98
CA ALA A 385 -44.84 -8.40 21.09
C ALA A 385 -45.57 -7.08 20.80
N GLY A 386 -45.91 -6.88 19.52
CA GLY A 386 -47.12 -6.16 19.10
C GLY A 386 -47.01 -4.64 19.01
N VAL A 387 -47.05 -4.17 17.75
CA VAL A 387 -47.41 -2.80 17.32
C VAL A 387 -46.36 -1.72 17.61
N MET A 388 -45.76 -1.14 16.55
CA MET A 388 -45.18 0.21 16.65
C MET A 388 -45.51 1.07 15.43
N SER A 389 -46.27 2.12 15.75
CA SER A 389 -46.39 3.40 15.05
C SER A 389 -45.06 4.18 15.17
N LEU A 390 -44.68 4.93 14.14
CA LEU A 390 -43.52 5.81 14.14
C LEU A 390 -43.97 7.28 14.29
N THR A 391 -43.75 7.84 15.48
CA THR A 391 -43.68 9.29 15.69
C THR A 391 -42.23 9.73 15.79
N SER A 392 -41.87 10.74 15.00
CA SER A 392 -40.58 11.44 15.01
C SER A 392 -40.54 12.47 16.14
N GLN A 393 -39.44 12.51 16.92
CA GLN A 393 -39.09 13.67 17.73
C GLN A 393 -37.60 13.99 17.59
N CYS A 394 -37.33 15.18 17.04
CA CYS A 394 -36.04 15.86 17.08
C CYS A 394 -35.71 16.35 18.48
N GLY A 395 -34.43 16.34 18.85
CA GLY A 395 -33.91 17.05 20.01
C GLY A 395 -32.41 17.32 19.87
N LEU A 396 -32.12 18.59 19.52
CA LEU A 396 -30.89 19.41 19.60
C LEU A 396 -29.51 18.76 19.55
#